data_AF-A0A8J6M994-F1
#
_entry.id   AF-A0A8J6M994-F1
#
_cell.length_a   1.000
_cell.length_b   1.000
_cell.length_c   1.000
_cell.angle_alpha   90.00
_cell.angle_beta   90.00
_cell.angle_gamma   90.00
#
_symmetry.space_group_name_H-M   'P 1'
#
loop_
_entity.id
_entity.type
_entity.pdbx_description
1 polymer ?
#
loop_
_entity_poly.entity_id
_entity_poly.type
_entity_poly.pdbx_seq_one_letter_code
_entity_poly.pdbx_strand_id
1 'polypeptide(L)' 'MNNETRKTSTTAAASPLTVKEAPQPVMIKKIGKTTYRVKIHFSETSKETMSDKIKRLILNDCEKIS' A
#
# COMPACT_ATOMS: atom_id res chain seq x y z
N MET A 1 31.78 -1.47 -2.61
CA MET A 1 31.43 -0.71 -3.82
C MET A 1 30.00 -0.17 -3.69
N ASN A 2 29.91 1.11 -3.34
CA ASN A 2 28.99 2.13 -3.84
C ASN A 2 28.06 1.77 -5.03
N ASN A 3 26.76 1.98 -4.85
CA ASN A 3 25.99 2.93 -5.66
C ASN A 3 24.84 3.60 -4.86
N GLU A 4 24.95 4.91 -4.65
CA GLU A 4 23.80 5.76 -4.39
C GLU A 4 22.97 5.89 -5.67
N THR A 5 21.64 6.03 -5.55
CA THR A 5 20.92 7.06 -6.32
C THR A 5 19.70 7.50 -5.51
N ARG A 6 19.83 8.67 -4.89
CA ARG A 6 18.70 9.49 -4.43
C ARG A 6 17.91 9.95 -5.66
N LYS A 7 16.58 9.79 -5.65
CA LYS A 7 15.65 10.69 -6.35
C LYS A 7 14.63 11.17 -5.32
N THR A 8 14.94 12.29 -4.67
CA THR A 8 14.41 13.64 -4.96
C THR A 8 12.92 13.74 -4.68
N SER A 9 12.62 14.38 -3.55
CA SER A 9 11.37 15.08 -3.29
C SER A 9 10.95 15.92 -4.50
N THR A 10 9.69 15.79 -4.89
CA THR A 10 9.01 16.83 -5.66
C THR A 10 7.64 17.00 -5.03
N THR A 11 7.51 18.06 -4.23
CA THR A 11 6.24 18.71 -3.95
C THR A 11 5.72 19.22 -5.29
N ALA A 12 4.68 18.58 -5.83
CA ALA A 12 3.94 19.08 -6.99
C ALA A 12 2.47 19.19 -6.61
N ALA A 13 1.94 20.38 -6.87
CA ALA A 13 0.61 20.88 -6.59
C ALA A 13 -0.52 19.84 -6.69
N ALA A 14 -1.44 19.91 -5.73
CA ALA A 14 -2.73 19.24 -5.74
C ALA A 14 -3.52 19.63 -6.99
N SER A 15 -3.48 18.76 -7.99
CA SER A 15 -4.54 18.62 -8.99
C SER A 15 -5.19 17.27 -8.74
N PRO A 16 -6.53 17.13 -8.73
CA PRO A 16 -7.15 15.82 -8.65
C PRO A 16 -6.78 15.07 -9.93
N LEU A 17 -5.74 14.24 -9.85
CA LEU A 17 -5.36 13.34 -10.92
C LEU A 17 -6.56 12.44 -11.14
N THR A 18 -7.25 12.64 -12.25
CA THR A 18 -8.29 11.74 -12.73
C THR A 18 -7.63 10.37 -12.82
N VAL A 19 -7.92 9.51 -11.84
CA VAL A 19 -7.46 8.12 -11.83
C VAL A 19 -8.18 7.45 -12.99
N LYS A 20 -7.62 7.57 -14.21
CA LYS A 20 -7.86 6.58 -15.25
C LYS A 20 -7.67 5.23 -14.58
N GLU A 21 -8.63 4.32 -14.74
CA GLU A 21 -8.59 2.94 -14.26
C GLU A 21 -7.29 2.25 -14.70
N ALA A 22 -6.19 2.54 -14.01
CA ALA A 22 -5.00 1.75 -14.08
C ALA A 22 -5.38 0.41 -13.43
N PRO A 23 -5.01 -0.73 -14.02
CA PRO A 23 -5.32 -2.01 -13.43
C PRO A 23 -4.82 -2.02 -11.98
N GLN A 24 -5.74 -2.21 -11.03
CA GLN A 24 -5.38 -2.25 -9.60
C GLN A 24 -4.26 -3.28 -9.40
N PRO A 25 -3.21 -2.95 -8.62
CA PRO A 25 -2.10 -3.88 -8.45
C PRO A 25 -2.60 -5.19 -7.83
N VAL A 26 -2.34 -6.29 -8.54
CA VAL A 26 -2.73 -7.64 -8.12
C VAL A 26 -1.47 -8.45 -7.85
N MET A 27 -1.31 -8.94 -6.62
CA MET A 27 -0.30 -9.91 -6.28
C MET A 27 -0.84 -11.32 -6.49
N ILE A 28 -0.17 -12.12 -7.32
CA ILE A 28 -0.54 -13.52 -7.56
C ILE A 28 0.55 -14.41 -6.98
N LYS A 29 0.17 -15.36 -6.13
CA LYS A 29 1.10 -16.29 -5.48
C LYS A 29 0.54 -17.71 -5.51
N LYS A 30 1.33 -18.67 -5.98
CA LYS A 30 0.99 -20.09 -5.89
C LYS A 30 1.65 -20.70 -4.65
N ILE A 31 0.86 -21.40 -3.84
CA ILE A 31 1.32 -22.16 -2.67
C ILE A 31 0.71 -23.57 -2.79
N GLY A 32 1.58 -24.58 -2.97
CA GLY A 32 1.15 -25.94 -3.29
C GLY A 32 0.35 -25.99 -4.60
N LYS A 33 -0.88 -26.52 -4.55
CA LYS A 33 -1.80 -26.60 -5.69
C LYS A 33 -2.70 -25.35 -5.83
N THR A 34 -2.68 -24.45 -4.85
CA THR A 34 -3.59 -23.31 -4.78
C THR A 34 -2.93 -22.05 -5.31
N THR A 35 -3.66 -21.28 -6.13
CA THR A 35 -3.21 -19.97 -6.61
C THR A 35 -4.00 -18.88 -5.90
N TYR A 36 -3.32 -18.08 -5.10
CA TYR A 36 -3.86 -16.92 -4.41
C TYR A 36 -3.74 -15.69 -5.30
N ARG A 37 -4.82 -14.93 -5.44
CA ARG A 37 -4.82 -13.61 -6.08
C ARG A 37 -5.25 -12.58 -5.04
N VAL A 38 -4.35 -11.66 -4.71
CA VAL A 38 -4.56 -10.59 -3.75
C VAL A 38 -4.65 -9.28 -4.53
N LYS A 39 -5.81 -8.63 -4.51
CA LYS A 39 -6.01 -7.30 -5.08
C LYS A 39 -5.81 -6.24 -4.00
N ILE A 40 -5.05 -5.20 -4.30
CA ILE A 40 -4.89 -4.06 -3.40
C ILE A 40 -5.93 -3.01 -3.78
N HIS A 41 -6.92 -2.81 -2.92
CA HIS A 41 -7.92 -1.76 -3.08
C HIS A 41 -7.52 -0.55 -2.24
N PHE A 42 -7.13 0.54 -2.90
CA PHE A 42 -6.96 1.82 -2.23
C PHE A 42 -8.34 2.46 -2.12
N SER A 43 -8.78 2.75 -0.89
CA SER A 43 -10.01 3.53 -0.71
C SER A 43 -9.77 4.94 -1.23
N GLU A 44 -10.62 5.36 -2.16
CA GLU A 44 -10.56 6.70 -2.78
C GLU A 44 -10.81 7.82 -1.77
N THR A 45 -11.56 7.53 -0.71
CA THR A 45 -11.95 8.49 0.32
C THR A 45 -11.11 8.37 1.60
N SER A 46 -10.22 7.38 1.69
CA SER A 46 -9.43 7.17 2.89
C SER A 46 -8.37 8.25 3.03
N LYS A 47 -8.43 8.96 4.17
CA LYS A 47 -7.41 9.89 4.63
C LYS A 47 -6.35 9.20 5.50
N GLU A 48 -6.48 7.88 5.69
CA GLU A 48 -5.60 7.09 6.55
C GLU A 48 -4.20 7.01 5.93
N THR A 49 -3.20 7.52 6.64
CA THR A 49 -1.82 7.46 6.19
C THR A 49 -1.21 6.08 6.44
N MET A 50 -0.05 5.79 5.83
CA MET A 50 0.69 4.55 6.11
C MET A 50 1.06 4.44 7.61
N SER A 51 1.38 5.56 8.26
CA SER A 51 1.64 5.62 9.70
C SER A 51 0.41 5.19 10.50
N ASP A 52 -0.77 5.69 10.14
CA ASP A 52 -2.02 5.37 10.84
C ASP A 52 -2.36 3.88 10.70
N LYS A 53 -2.17 3.32 9.49
CA LYS A 53 -2.32 1.88 9.25
C LYS A 53 -1.38 1.04 10.09
N ILE A 54 -0.10 1.41 10.18
CA ILE A 54 0.90 0.68 10.97
C ILE A 54 0.53 0.71 12.46
N LYS A 55 0.17 1.88 12.99
CA LYS A 55 -0.26 2.02 14.40
C LYS A 55 -1.47 1.15 14.71
N ARG A 56 -2.47 1.15 13.84
CA ARG A 56 -3.69 0.35 14.01
C ARG A 56 -3.40 -1.15 13.95
N LEU A 57 -2.51 -1.60 13.06
CA LEU A 57 -2.10 -3.01 13.01
C LEU A 57 -1.45 -3.46 14.32
N ILE A 58 -0.51 -2.66 14.85
CA ILE A 58 0.15 -2.95 16.12
C ILE A 58 -0.86 -3.02 17.27
N LEU A 59 -1.78 -2.05 17.35
CA LEU A 59 -2.80 -2.03 18.40
C LEU A 59 -3.71 -3.25 18.33
N ASN A 60 -4.22 -3.58 17.15
CA ASN A 60 -5.09 -4.73 16.94
C ASN A 60 -4.38 -6.06 17.27
N ASP A 61 -3.10 -6.17 16.96
CA ASP A 61 -2.31 -7.37 17.29
C ASP A 61 -2.12 -7.47 18.80
N CYS A 62 -1.77 -6.37 19.49
CA CYS A 62 -1.69 -6.34 20.95
C CYS A 62 -3.02 -6.70 21.64
N GLU A 63 -4.15 -6.19 21.14
CA GLU A 63 -5.49 -6.49 21.69
C GLU A 63 -5.89 -7.97 21.49
N LYS A 64 -5.51 -8.57 20.36
CA LYS A 64 -5.80 -9.99 20.08
C LYS A 64 -4.90 -10.96 20.85
N ILE A 65 -3.80 -10.46 21.42
CA ILE A 65 -2.86 -11.25 22.24
C ILE A 65 -3.28 -11.24 23.72
N SER A 66 -4.24 -10.39 24.12
CA SER A 66 -4.84 -10.37 25.46
C SER A 66 -6.05 -11.28 25.59
#